data_AF-A0AAT9IW23-F1
#
_entry.id   AF-A0AAT9IW23-F1
#
_cell.length_a   1.000
_cell.length_b   1.000
_cell.length_c   1.000
_cell.angle_alpha   90.00
_cell.angle_beta   90.00
_cell.angle_gamma   90.00
#
_symmetry.space_group_name_H-M   'P 1'
#
loop_
_entity.id
_entity.type
_entity.pdbx_description
1 polymer ?
#
loop_
_entity_poly.entity_id
_entity_poly.type
_entity_poly.pdbx_seq_one_letter_code
_entity_poly.pdbx_strand_id
1 'polypeptide(L)'
;MADYDHIIADYNHASENAFRGERLNRLVTALALEFRGVYMSKNEAEAKAAADRLDKKADQLSAFLNGWRAQLKPGELPEFANVDSKIERLIRGGHKVAAITRTESLKAADTFGNRPKYVVFREDMQTSLNAMVERIGAEQARSLVALEQFKRDRQSQFLIVAILGILTVLAGSVWIIVSSIAAPLSRVRQSIINISEGAYDTPIPTGEQTKAMGKEIGDLWHALGVLKAHAVEVDHLSREKLKKEQSLRELVLD
;
A
#
# COMPACT_ATOMS: atom_id res chain seq x y z
N MET A 1 -6.84 -4.65 -2.99
CA MET A 1 -5.96 -5.08 -4.09
C MET A 1 -6.20 -4.19 -5.30
N ALA A 2 -7.45 -4.01 -5.74
CA ALA A 2 -7.84 -3.06 -6.80
C ALA A 2 -7.20 -1.65 -6.69
N ASP A 3 -7.22 -1.01 -5.51
CA ASP A 3 -6.63 0.32 -5.34
C ASP A 3 -5.09 0.35 -5.52
N TYR A 4 -4.41 -0.74 -5.15
CA TYR A 4 -2.96 -0.85 -5.33
C TYR A 4 -2.59 -1.08 -6.80
N ASP A 5 -3.38 -1.89 -7.49
CA ASP A 5 -3.20 -2.14 -8.92
C ASP A 5 -3.46 -0.87 -9.73
N HIS A 6 -4.46 -0.08 -9.33
CA HIS A 6 -4.76 1.21 -9.95
C HIS A 6 -3.62 2.22 -9.76
N ILE A 7 -3.13 2.42 -8.53
CA ILE A 7 -2.08 3.43 -8.28
C ILE A 7 -0.75 3.09 -8.94
N ILE A 8 -0.44 1.78 -9.06
CA ILE A 8 0.73 1.33 -9.84
C ILE A 8 0.51 1.53 -11.33
N ALA A 9 -0.68 1.22 -11.83
CA ALA A 9 -1.01 1.44 -13.24
C ALA A 9 -0.90 2.92 -13.61
N ASP A 10 -1.42 3.83 -12.79
CA ASP A 10 -1.32 5.28 -12.98
C ASP A 10 0.14 5.74 -13.00
N TYR A 11 0.94 5.30 -12.03
CA TYR A 11 2.37 5.62 -11.98
C TYR A 11 3.13 5.11 -13.22
N ASN A 12 2.90 3.86 -13.61
CA ASN A 12 3.56 3.26 -14.76
C ASN A 12 3.19 4.01 -16.05
N HIS A 13 1.92 4.37 -16.18
CA HIS A 13 1.40 5.11 -17.32
C HIS A 13 1.96 6.54 -17.40
N ALA A 14 2.01 7.26 -16.28
CA ALA A 14 2.64 8.59 -16.21
C ALA A 14 4.14 8.52 -16.52
N SER A 15 4.83 7.49 -16.01
CA SER A 15 6.25 7.24 -16.29
C SER A 15 6.52 6.92 -17.77
N GLU A 16 5.64 6.13 -18.39
CA GLU A 16 5.72 5.81 -19.81
C GLU A 16 5.53 7.06 -20.69
N ASN A 17 4.58 7.91 -20.34
CA ASN A 17 4.38 9.20 -21.03
C ASN A 17 5.59 10.12 -20.85
N ALA A 18 6.23 10.16 -19.68
CA ALA A 18 7.45 10.94 -19.45
C ALA A 18 8.61 10.45 -20.33
N PHE A 19 8.82 9.14 -20.38
CA PHE A 19 9.81 8.54 -21.27
C PHE A 19 9.54 8.86 -22.75
N ARG A 20 8.27 8.84 -23.17
CA ARG A 20 7.86 9.16 -24.54
C ARG A 20 8.06 10.64 -24.87
N GLY A 21 7.74 11.54 -23.94
CA GLY A 21 7.98 12.99 -24.08
C GLY A 21 9.46 13.30 -24.30
N GLU A 22 10.34 12.75 -23.46
CA GLU A 22 11.79 12.92 -23.62
C GLU A 22 12.32 12.29 -24.91
N ARG A 23 11.81 11.11 -25.26
CA ARG A 23 12.17 10.46 -26.53
C ARG A 23 11.73 11.27 -27.73
N LEU A 24 10.56 11.90 -27.70
CA LEU A 24 10.08 12.81 -28.74
C LEU A 24 11.03 13.99 -28.91
N ASN A 25 11.39 14.64 -27.80
CA ASN A 25 12.32 15.77 -27.79
C ASN A 25 13.68 15.41 -28.40
N ARG A 26 14.21 14.23 -28.05
CA ARG A 26 15.44 13.72 -28.65
C ARG A 26 15.31 13.47 -30.15
N LEU A 27 14.18 12.93 -30.63
CA LEU A 27 13.95 12.68 -32.06
C LEU A 27 13.79 13.98 -32.85
N VAL A 28 13.08 14.97 -32.30
CA VAL A 28 12.95 16.32 -32.88
C VAL A 28 14.32 16.99 -32.99
N THR A 29 15.13 16.91 -31.93
CA THR A 29 16.50 17.43 -31.93
C THR A 29 17.37 16.73 -32.98
N ALA A 30 17.29 15.39 -33.07
CA ALA A 30 18.02 14.64 -34.07
C ALA A 30 17.62 15.03 -35.51
N LEU A 31 16.32 15.23 -35.76
CA LEU A 31 15.85 15.70 -37.06
C LEU A 31 16.37 17.10 -37.39
N ALA A 32 16.36 18.01 -36.41
CA ALA A 32 16.92 19.36 -36.56
C ALA A 32 18.41 19.34 -36.91
N LEU A 33 19.18 18.40 -36.34
CA LEU A 33 20.58 18.20 -36.70
C LEU A 33 20.76 17.73 -38.15
N GLU A 34 19.89 16.85 -38.67
CA GLU A 34 19.97 16.44 -40.08
C GLU A 34 19.61 17.58 -41.04
N PHE A 35 18.64 18.44 -40.70
CA PHE A 35 18.39 19.66 -41.48
C PHE A 35 19.66 20.51 -41.59
N ARG A 36 20.34 20.73 -40.46
CA ARG A 36 21.61 21.45 -40.43
C ARG A 36 22.68 20.76 -41.26
N GLY A 37 22.75 19.43 -41.21
CA GLY A 37 23.67 18.63 -42.04
C GLY A 37 23.48 18.87 -43.53
N VAL A 38 22.23 18.98 -44.01
CA VAL A 38 21.95 19.35 -45.41
C VAL A 38 22.51 20.74 -45.71
N TYR A 39 22.14 21.77 -44.93
CA TYR A 39 22.55 23.15 -45.23
C TYR A 39 24.05 23.42 -45.08
N MET A 40 24.75 22.63 -44.26
CA MET A 40 26.20 22.77 -44.03
C MET A 40 27.06 21.86 -44.91
N SER A 41 26.45 21.08 -45.81
CA SER A 41 27.18 20.20 -46.72
C SER A 41 28.11 21.01 -47.64
N LYS A 42 29.32 20.50 -47.89
CA LYS A 42 30.35 21.21 -48.67
C LYS A 42 30.11 21.11 -50.18
N ASN A 43 29.38 20.10 -50.61
CA ASN A 43 29.07 19.83 -52.02
C ASN A 43 27.76 19.03 -52.15
N GLU A 44 27.29 18.88 -53.38
CA GLU A 44 26.03 18.19 -53.71
C GLU A 44 26.03 16.70 -53.31
N ALA A 45 27.17 16.02 -53.37
CA ALA A 45 27.24 14.60 -52.98
C ALA A 45 27.03 14.43 -51.47
N GLU A 46 27.67 15.28 -50.66
CA GLU A 46 27.47 15.33 -49.21
C GLU A 46 26.03 15.74 -48.87
N ALA A 47 25.47 16.71 -49.59
CA ALA A 47 24.10 17.17 -49.39
C ALA A 47 23.07 16.07 -49.67
N LYS A 48 23.26 15.28 -50.73
CA LYS A 48 22.39 14.12 -51.04
C LYS A 48 22.48 13.05 -49.96
N ALA A 49 23.68 12.72 -49.48
CA ALA A 49 23.85 11.79 -48.37
C ALA A 49 23.21 12.30 -47.06
N ALA A 50 23.26 13.62 -46.80
CA ALA A 50 22.58 14.25 -45.67
C ALA A 50 21.04 14.24 -45.85
N ALA A 51 20.55 14.46 -47.07
CA ALA A 51 19.13 14.36 -47.40
C ALA A 51 18.58 12.96 -47.12
N ASP A 52 19.33 11.90 -47.42
CA ASP A 52 18.94 10.52 -47.11
C ASP A 52 18.79 10.26 -45.61
N ARG A 53 19.70 10.82 -44.79
CA ARG A 53 19.59 10.73 -43.33
C ARG A 53 18.42 11.55 -42.79
N LEU A 54 18.19 12.76 -43.34
CA LEU A 54 17.07 13.63 -42.97
C LEU A 54 15.73 12.92 -43.21
N ASP A 55 15.56 12.34 -44.39
CA ASP A 55 14.36 11.60 -44.78
C ASP A 55 14.09 10.42 -43.83
N LYS A 56 15.13 9.62 -43.57
CA LYS A 56 15.06 8.50 -42.62
C LYS A 56 14.73 8.96 -41.19
N LYS A 57 15.24 10.10 -40.75
CA LYS A 57 14.91 10.64 -39.42
C LYS A 57 13.47 11.16 -39.35
N ALA A 58 12.96 11.73 -40.44
CA ALA A 58 11.57 12.15 -40.54
C ALA A 58 10.63 10.93 -40.45
N ASP A 59 10.95 9.82 -41.13
CA ASP A 59 10.22 8.56 -41.03
C ASP A 59 10.24 7.99 -39.60
N GLN A 60 11.41 8.00 -38.95
CA GLN A 60 11.54 7.53 -37.56
C GLN A 60 10.68 8.34 -36.58
N LEU A 61 10.62 9.66 -36.77
CA LEU A 61 9.81 10.55 -35.96
C LEU A 61 8.31 10.34 -36.23
N SER A 62 7.92 10.18 -37.50
CA SER A 62 6.54 9.87 -37.89
C SER A 62 6.06 8.54 -37.30
N ALA A 63 6.84 7.47 -37.43
CA ALA A 63 6.52 6.18 -36.85
C ALA A 63 6.36 6.23 -35.33
N PHE A 64 7.24 6.98 -34.65
CA PHE A 64 7.15 7.18 -33.20
C PHE A 64 5.86 7.92 -32.80
N LEU A 65 5.51 9.01 -33.48
CA LEU A 65 4.29 9.77 -33.21
C LEU A 65 3.03 8.95 -33.46
N ASN A 66 2.98 8.20 -34.56
CA ASN A 66 1.86 7.29 -34.87
C ASN A 66 1.69 6.24 -33.77
N GLY A 67 2.80 5.65 -33.31
CA GLY A 67 2.78 4.67 -32.22
C GLY A 67 2.31 5.25 -30.89
N TRP A 68 2.73 6.48 -30.55
CA TRP A 68 2.27 7.14 -29.33
C TRP A 68 0.78 7.49 -29.42
N ARG A 69 0.31 8.06 -30.55
CA ARG A 69 -1.11 8.37 -30.77
C ARG A 69 -2.03 7.17 -30.55
N ALA A 70 -1.64 6.01 -31.04
CA ALA A 70 -2.45 4.79 -30.93
C ALA A 70 -2.64 4.31 -29.48
N GLN A 71 -1.84 4.81 -28.53
CA GLN A 71 -1.86 4.39 -27.14
C GLN A 71 -2.48 5.43 -26.19
N LEU A 72 -2.71 6.66 -26.67
CA LEU A 72 -3.35 7.71 -25.87
C LEU A 72 -4.84 7.42 -25.72
N LYS A 73 -5.30 7.44 -24.47
CA LYS A 73 -6.74 7.40 -24.16
C LYS A 73 -7.39 8.76 -24.50
N PRO A 74 -8.71 8.80 -24.74
CA PRO A 74 -9.42 10.05 -24.93
C PRO A 74 -9.20 11.01 -23.75
N GLY A 75 -8.75 12.24 -24.04
CA GLY A 75 -8.46 13.26 -23.03
C GLY A 75 -7.11 13.12 -22.32
N GLU A 76 -6.36 12.05 -22.59
CA GLU A 76 -5.01 11.84 -22.07
C GLU A 76 -4.02 12.70 -22.86
N LEU A 77 -3.44 13.71 -22.19
CA LEU A 77 -2.55 14.72 -22.77
C LEU A 77 -3.23 15.71 -23.74
N PRO A 78 -3.99 16.70 -23.25
CA PRO A 78 -4.73 17.63 -24.11
C PRO A 78 -3.85 18.47 -25.05
N GLU A 79 -2.58 18.72 -24.69
CA GLU A 79 -1.62 19.47 -25.52
C GLU A 79 -1.06 18.64 -26.66
N PHE A 80 -1.22 17.31 -26.61
CA PHE A 80 -0.63 16.39 -27.58
C PHE A 80 -1.04 16.75 -29.00
N ALA A 81 -2.33 17.01 -29.24
CA ALA A 81 -2.83 17.34 -30.57
C ALA A 81 -2.16 18.58 -31.19
N ASN A 82 -1.87 19.60 -30.38
CA ASN A 82 -1.18 20.81 -30.84
C ASN A 82 0.30 20.53 -31.15
N VAL A 83 1.00 19.85 -30.25
CA VAL A 83 2.41 19.46 -30.44
C VAL A 83 2.55 18.57 -31.67
N ASP A 84 1.66 17.60 -31.79
CA ASP A 84 1.60 16.63 -32.86
C ASP A 84 1.47 17.29 -34.24
N SER A 85 0.48 18.17 -34.41
CA SER A 85 0.28 18.94 -35.64
C SER A 85 1.53 19.73 -36.06
N LYS A 86 2.22 20.34 -35.09
CA LYS A 86 3.48 21.07 -35.34
C LYS A 86 4.60 20.13 -35.75
N ILE A 87 4.76 18.98 -35.09
CA ILE A 87 5.81 18.03 -35.44
C ILE A 87 5.54 17.36 -36.78
N GLU A 88 4.29 17.06 -37.13
CA GLU A 88 3.95 16.58 -38.47
C GLU A 88 4.32 17.59 -39.56
N ARG A 89 4.14 18.89 -39.29
CA ARG A 89 4.58 19.94 -40.21
C ARG A 89 6.10 19.97 -40.33
N LEU A 90 6.84 19.72 -39.25
CA LEU A 90 8.31 19.56 -39.30
C LEU A 90 8.73 18.33 -40.12
N ILE A 91 8.08 17.18 -39.92
CA ILE A 91 8.30 15.93 -40.68
C ILE A 91 8.11 16.19 -42.18
N ARG A 92 6.96 16.78 -42.57
CA ARG A 92 6.70 17.15 -43.97
C ARG A 92 7.76 18.09 -44.53
N GLY A 93 8.23 19.04 -43.72
CA GLY A 93 9.36 19.90 -44.07
C GLY A 93 10.65 19.12 -44.32
N GLY A 94 10.92 18.09 -43.52
CA GLY A 94 12.10 17.21 -43.65
C GLY A 94 12.11 16.48 -44.98
N HIS A 95 11.00 15.79 -45.30
CA HIS A 95 10.82 15.12 -46.59
C HIS A 95 10.95 16.10 -47.76
N LYS A 96 10.36 17.29 -47.65
CA LYS A 96 10.40 18.29 -48.73
C LYS A 96 11.81 18.82 -48.97
N VAL A 97 12.57 19.11 -47.91
CA VAL A 97 13.97 19.52 -48.02
C VAL A 97 14.80 18.40 -48.62
N ALA A 98 14.67 17.17 -48.12
CA ALA A 98 15.39 16.02 -48.66
C ALA A 98 15.11 15.82 -50.16
N ALA A 99 13.84 15.93 -50.58
CA ALA A 99 13.46 15.83 -51.99
C ALA A 99 14.12 16.94 -52.84
N ILE A 100 14.01 18.21 -52.44
CA ILE A 100 14.62 19.34 -53.15
C ILE A 100 16.13 19.17 -53.28
N THR A 101 16.81 18.76 -52.20
CA THR A 101 18.26 18.53 -52.23
C THR A 101 18.65 17.43 -53.22
N ARG A 102 17.85 16.36 -53.34
CA ARG A 102 18.13 15.27 -54.28
C ARG A 102 17.88 15.66 -55.73
N THR A 103 16.77 16.36 -56.01
CA THR A 103 16.28 16.59 -57.38
C THR A 103 16.74 17.91 -57.98
N GLU A 104 17.01 18.92 -57.15
CA GLU A 104 17.31 20.28 -57.63
C GLU A 104 18.75 20.68 -57.29
N SER A 105 19.03 21.05 -56.04
CA SER A 105 20.37 21.41 -55.56
C SER A 105 20.38 21.71 -54.06
N LEU A 106 21.57 21.74 -53.47
CA LEU A 106 21.80 22.29 -52.13
C LEU A 106 21.29 23.74 -52.01
N LYS A 107 21.51 24.57 -53.04
CA LYS A 107 21.08 25.98 -53.04
C LYS A 107 19.55 26.13 -53.04
N ALA A 108 18.84 25.27 -53.77
CA ALA A 108 17.38 25.25 -53.77
C ALA A 108 16.83 24.86 -52.39
N ALA A 109 17.45 23.89 -51.73
CA ALA A 109 17.09 23.45 -50.39
C ALA A 109 17.27 24.58 -49.34
N ASP A 110 18.41 25.29 -49.38
CA ASP A 110 18.65 26.45 -48.51
C ASP A 110 17.62 27.56 -48.77
N THR A 111 17.38 27.91 -50.03
CA THR A 111 16.38 28.93 -50.43
C THR A 111 14.97 28.56 -49.96
N PHE A 112 14.64 27.27 -49.91
CA PHE A 112 13.37 26.78 -49.41
C PHE A 112 13.30 26.86 -47.89
N GLY A 113 14.23 26.26 -47.16
CA GLY A 113 14.12 25.98 -45.73
C GLY A 113 14.73 27.03 -44.79
N ASN A 114 15.69 27.82 -45.28
CA ASN A 114 16.40 28.83 -44.49
C ASN A 114 15.70 30.19 -44.55
N ARG A 115 14.49 30.26 -43.99
CA ARG A 115 13.67 31.49 -43.95
C ARG A 115 13.28 31.86 -42.52
N PRO A 116 13.16 33.16 -42.17
CA PRO A 116 12.80 33.60 -40.83
C PRO A 116 11.50 32.97 -40.28
N LYS A 117 10.49 32.81 -41.14
CA LYS A 117 9.22 32.15 -40.76
C LYS A 117 9.38 30.72 -40.23
N TYR A 118 10.41 30.00 -40.65
CA TYR A 118 10.69 28.64 -40.16
C TYR A 118 11.49 28.64 -38.87
N VAL A 119 12.24 29.71 -38.58
CA VAL A 119 12.87 29.90 -37.26
C VAL A 119 11.77 30.08 -36.22
N VAL A 120 10.87 31.05 -36.43
CA VAL A 120 9.72 31.33 -35.54
C VAL A 120 8.86 30.08 -35.33
N PHE A 121 8.59 29.34 -36.41
CA PHE A 121 7.85 28.08 -36.31
C PHE A 121 8.55 27.03 -35.45
N ARG A 122 9.87 26.85 -35.58
CA ARG A 122 10.64 25.87 -34.79
C ARG A 122 10.70 26.28 -33.32
N GLU A 123 10.82 27.57 -33.03
CA GLU A 123 10.78 28.11 -31.66
C GLU A 123 9.42 27.83 -31.02
N ASP A 124 8.32 28.22 -31.68
CA ASP A 124 6.96 27.97 -31.21
C ASP A 124 6.64 26.48 -31.01
N MET A 125 7.11 25.63 -31.94
CA MET A 125 7.03 24.17 -31.79
C MET A 125 7.81 23.68 -30.57
N GLN A 126 9.06 24.12 -30.39
CA GLN A 126 9.88 23.71 -29.26
C GLN A 126 9.27 24.18 -27.93
N THR A 127 8.73 25.40 -27.87
CA THR A 127 8.01 25.89 -26.69
C THR A 127 6.82 25.01 -26.35
N SER A 128 6.02 24.62 -27.36
CA SER A 128 4.87 23.74 -27.13
C SER A 128 5.28 22.34 -26.67
N LEU A 129 6.37 21.81 -27.25
CA LEU A 129 6.93 20.52 -26.86
C LEU A 129 7.46 20.55 -25.42
N ASN A 130 8.23 21.58 -25.07
CA ASN A 130 8.76 21.75 -23.72
C ASN A 130 7.63 21.85 -22.69
N ALA A 131 6.61 22.68 -22.94
CA ALA A 131 5.46 22.81 -22.05
C ALA A 131 4.72 21.47 -21.84
N MET A 132 4.57 20.67 -22.90
CA MET A 132 3.98 19.34 -22.80
C MET A 132 4.85 18.40 -21.96
N VAL A 133 6.16 18.37 -22.21
CA VAL A 133 7.12 17.54 -21.46
C VAL A 133 7.16 17.94 -19.98
N GLU A 134 7.18 19.23 -19.67
CA GLU A 134 7.13 19.75 -18.30
C GLU A 134 5.84 19.31 -17.58
N ARG A 135 4.68 19.40 -18.24
CA ARG A 135 3.42 18.93 -17.64
C ARG A 135 3.42 17.43 -17.41
N ILE A 136 3.95 16.64 -18.36
CA ILE A 136 4.07 15.19 -18.19
C ILE A 136 5.00 14.85 -17.01
N GLY A 137 6.13 15.54 -16.88
CA GLY A 137 7.05 15.37 -15.76
C GLY A 137 6.40 15.72 -14.41
N ALA A 138 5.62 16.79 -14.36
CA ALA A 138 4.85 17.15 -13.17
C ALA A 138 3.82 16.07 -12.81
N GLU A 139 3.16 15.46 -13.79
CA GLU A 139 2.21 14.35 -13.57
C GLU A 139 2.89 13.09 -13.03
N GLN A 140 4.05 12.73 -13.58
CA GLN A 140 4.86 11.62 -13.08
C GLN A 140 5.29 11.86 -11.62
N ALA A 141 5.75 13.07 -11.30
CA ALA A 141 6.15 13.43 -9.94
C ALA A 141 4.96 13.35 -8.96
N ARG A 142 3.78 13.83 -9.36
CA ARG A 142 2.54 13.71 -8.57
C ARG A 142 2.16 12.25 -8.33
N SER A 143 2.24 11.42 -9.37
CA SER A 143 1.93 9.98 -9.28
C SER A 143 2.90 9.24 -8.36
N LEU A 144 4.19 9.62 -8.37
CA LEU A 144 5.20 9.06 -7.47
C LEU A 144 4.89 9.40 -6.00
N VAL A 145 4.57 10.67 -5.71
CA VAL A 145 4.21 11.11 -4.35
C VAL A 145 2.96 10.37 -3.86
N ALA A 146 1.94 10.20 -4.71
CA ALA A 146 0.74 9.45 -4.38
C ALA A 146 1.05 7.99 -4.05
N LEU A 147 1.90 7.33 -4.85
CA LEU A 147 2.33 5.95 -4.60
C LEU A 147 3.08 5.81 -3.27
N GLU A 148 3.96 6.76 -2.94
CA GLU A 148 4.70 6.77 -1.67
C GLU A 148 3.79 7.01 -0.46
N GLN A 149 2.83 7.93 -0.57
CA GLN A 149 1.83 8.17 0.47
C GLN A 149 0.98 6.91 0.71
N PHE A 150 0.48 6.30 -0.37
CA PHE A 150 -0.29 5.06 -0.27
C PHE A 150 0.51 3.93 0.42
N LYS A 151 1.79 3.76 0.06
CA LYS A 151 2.67 2.77 0.72
C LYS A 151 2.82 3.06 2.22
N ARG A 152 3.05 4.31 2.60
CA ARG A 152 3.19 4.72 4.01
C ARG A 152 1.91 4.48 4.81
N ASP A 153 0.77 4.88 4.28
CA ASP A 153 -0.53 4.70 4.93
C ASP A 153 -0.88 3.22 5.09
N ARG A 154 -0.56 2.42 4.07
CA ARG A 154 -0.78 0.98 4.14
C ARG A 154 0.12 0.31 5.17
N GLN A 155 1.39 0.71 5.22
CA GLN A 155 2.33 0.20 6.22
C GLN A 155 1.88 0.56 7.65
N SER A 156 1.41 1.77 7.89
CA SER A 156 0.92 2.17 9.22
C SER A 156 -0.34 1.40 9.64
N GLN A 157 -1.29 1.20 8.71
CA GLN A 157 -2.46 0.36 8.94
C GLN A 157 -2.09 -1.08 9.30
N PHE A 158 -1.15 -1.69 8.57
CA PHE A 158 -0.66 -3.03 8.86
C PHE A 158 -0.04 -3.12 10.26
N LEU A 159 0.77 -2.13 10.66
CA LEU A 159 1.36 -2.08 12.00
C LEU A 159 0.29 -1.94 13.08
N ILE A 160 -0.70 -1.07 12.89
CA ILE A 160 -1.82 -0.89 13.84
C ILE A 160 -2.59 -2.19 14.01
N VAL A 161 -2.97 -2.85 12.91
CA VAL A 161 -3.71 -4.13 12.95
C VAL A 161 -2.87 -5.22 13.60
N ALA A 162 -1.56 -5.29 13.32
CA ALA A 162 -0.67 -6.26 13.95
C ALA A 162 -0.57 -6.04 15.47
N ILE A 163 -0.37 -4.79 15.91
CA ILE A 163 -0.32 -4.44 17.34
C ILE A 163 -1.64 -4.78 18.03
N LEU A 164 -2.77 -4.38 17.43
CA LEU A 164 -4.10 -4.69 17.98
C LEU A 164 -4.36 -6.20 18.04
N GLY A 165 -3.93 -6.96 17.03
CA GLY A 165 -4.01 -8.41 17.04
C GLY A 165 -3.24 -9.02 18.20
N ILE A 166 -1.98 -8.59 18.41
CA ILE A 166 -1.15 -9.05 19.53
C ILE A 166 -1.80 -8.70 20.87
N LEU A 167 -2.23 -7.45 21.05
CA LEU A 167 -2.88 -6.99 22.29
C LEU A 167 -4.17 -7.75 22.58
N THR A 168 -4.97 -8.05 21.54
CA THR A 168 -6.22 -8.81 21.69
C THR A 168 -5.93 -10.24 22.17
N VAL A 169 -4.92 -10.90 21.59
CA VAL A 169 -4.51 -12.25 22.02
C VAL A 169 -3.98 -12.23 23.45
N LEU A 170 -3.14 -11.26 23.81
CA LEU A 170 -2.60 -11.13 25.17
C LEU A 170 -3.71 -10.86 26.19
N ALA A 171 -4.60 -9.90 25.92
CA ALA A 171 -5.70 -9.55 26.80
C ALA A 171 -6.67 -10.74 26.97
N GLY A 172 -7.01 -11.42 25.88
CA GLY A 172 -7.82 -12.64 25.91
C GLY A 172 -7.17 -13.75 26.75
N SER A 173 -5.86 -13.95 26.61
CA SER A 173 -5.11 -14.96 27.38
C SER A 173 -5.12 -14.66 28.87
N VAL A 174 -4.84 -13.41 29.26
CA VAL A 174 -4.88 -12.97 30.67
C VAL A 174 -6.30 -13.12 31.23
N TRP A 175 -7.31 -12.72 30.47
CA TRP A 175 -8.70 -12.84 30.91
C TRP A 175 -9.10 -14.30 31.14
N ILE A 176 -8.73 -15.22 30.24
CA ILE A 176 -8.98 -16.65 30.42
C ILE A 176 -8.29 -17.18 31.68
N ILE A 177 -7.01 -16.86 31.89
CA ILE A 177 -6.25 -17.31 33.08
C ILE A 177 -6.91 -16.81 34.38
N VAL A 178 -7.26 -15.52 34.44
CA VAL A 178 -7.84 -14.90 35.63
C VAL A 178 -9.23 -15.49 35.93
N SER A 179 -10.08 -15.59 34.91
CA SER A 179 -11.47 -16.04 35.06
C SER A 179 -11.60 -17.54 35.29
N SER A 180 -10.76 -18.36 34.63
CA SER A 180 -10.88 -19.82 34.63
C SER A 180 -10.02 -20.51 35.68
N ILE A 181 -8.91 -19.89 36.14
CA ILE A 181 -7.98 -20.52 37.07
C ILE A 181 -7.86 -19.71 38.35
N ALA A 182 -7.38 -18.46 38.28
CA ALA A 182 -6.99 -17.71 39.47
C ALA A 182 -8.18 -17.37 40.38
N ALA A 183 -9.30 -16.88 39.82
CA ALA A 183 -10.47 -16.50 40.60
C ALA A 183 -11.20 -17.71 41.22
N PRO A 184 -11.43 -18.83 40.52
CA PRO A 184 -12.00 -20.03 41.15
C PRO A 184 -11.10 -20.63 42.23
N LEU A 185 -9.78 -20.69 42.02
CA LEU A 185 -8.84 -21.22 43.00
C LEU A 185 -8.81 -20.37 44.28
N SER A 186 -8.86 -19.05 44.15
CA SER A 186 -8.95 -18.13 45.29
C SER A 186 -10.24 -18.35 46.10
N ARG A 187 -11.37 -18.63 45.43
CA ARG A 187 -12.65 -18.93 46.10
C ARG A 187 -12.61 -20.26 46.87
N VAL A 188 -12.00 -21.30 46.30
CA VAL A 188 -11.76 -22.56 47.00
C VAL A 188 -10.90 -22.31 48.25
N ARG A 189 -9.77 -21.60 48.09
CA ARG A 189 -8.88 -21.25 49.19
C ARG A 189 -9.61 -20.53 50.33
N GLN A 190 -10.41 -19.51 49.99
CA GLN A 190 -11.15 -18.77 51.02
C GLN A 190 -12.16 -19.64 51.76
N SER A 191 -12.81 -20.56 51.05
CA SER A 191 -13.79 -21.47 51.66
C SER A 191 -13.13 -22.48 52.60
N ILE A 192 -11.93 -22.97 52.24
CA ILE A 192 -11.11 -23.81 53.13
C ILE A 192 -10.80 -23.06 54.43
N ILE A 193 -10.35 -21.80 54.33
CA ILE A 193 -10.03 -20.95 55.50
C ILE A 193 -11.28 -20.80 56.38
N ASN A 194 -12.41 -20.38 55.81
CA ASN A 194 -13.64 -20.17 56.57
C ASN A 194 -14.12 -21.45 57.30
N ILE A 195 -14.10 -22.59 56.61
CA ILE A 195 -14.50 -23.87 57.22
C ILE A 195 -13.55 -24.27 58.35
N SER A 196 -12.24 -24.03 58.18
CA SER A 196 -11.25 -24.31 59.22
C SER A 196 -11.40 -23.43 60.47
N GLU A 197 -11.95 -22.22 60.29
CA GLU A 197 -12.27 -21.29 61.38
C GLU A 197 -13.64 -21.58 62.04
N GLY A 198 -14.33 -22.64 61.61
CA GLY A 198 -15.62 -23.07 62.16
C GLY A 198 -16.85 -22.40 61.54
N ALA A 199 -16.68 -21.62 60.47
CA ALA A 199 -17.79 -21.03 59.70
C ALA A 199 -18.44 -22.07 58.76
N TYR A 200 -19.10 -23.07 59.36
CA TYR A 200 -19.72 -24.18 58.64
C TYR A 200 -20.99 -23.82 57.85
N ASP A 201 -21.43 -22.56 57.89
CA ASP A 201 -22.46 -22.02 57.01
C ASP A 201 -21.92 -21.64 55.61
N THR A 202 -20.59 -21.65 55.42
CA THR A 202 -19.94 -21.31 54.14
C THR A 202 -20.53 -22.09 52.95
N PRO A 203 -21.08 -21.44 51.91
CA PRO A 203 -21.73 -22.11 50.79
C PRO A 203 -20.71 -22.84 49.90
N ILE A 204 -21.03 -24.09 49.55
CA ILE A 204 -20.24 -24.91 48.61
C ILE A 204 -21.03 -25.02 47.30
N PRO A 205 -20.47 -24.56 46.16
CA PRO A 205 -21.09 -24.74 44.84
C PRO A 205 -21.31 -26.22 44.53
N THR A 206 -22.44 -26.57 43.92
CA THR A 206 -22.77 -27.96 43.55
C THR A 206 -23.34 -28.06 42.13
N GLY A 207 -23.28 -29.27 41.57
CA GLY A 207 -23.96 -29.62 40.32
C GLY A 207 -23.46 -28.83 39.09
N GLU A 208 -24.33 -28.02 38.52
CA GLU A 208 -24.04 -27.29 37.27
C GLU A 208 -23.00 -26.19 37.46
N GLN A 209 -22.93 -25.62 38.66
CA GLN A 209 -21.99 -24.55 39.00
C GLN A 209 -20.54 -25.03 39.01
N THR A 210 -20.29 -26.26 39.46
CA THR A 210 -18.94 -26.86 39.46
C THR A 210 -18.51 -27.34 38.07
N LYS A 211 -19.46 -27.77 37.22
CA LYS A 211 -19.17 -28.14 35.82
C LYS A 211 -18.67 -26.95 34.99
N ALA A 212 -19.22 -25.76 35.22
CA ALA A 212 -18.82 -24.54 34.53
C ALA A 212 -17.40 -24.06 34.91
N MET A 213 -16.81 -24.56 36.00
CA MET A 213 -15.50 -24.15 36.51
C MET A 213 -14.33 -25.02 35.99
N GLY A 214 -14.60 -26.03 35.16
CA GLY A 214 -13.60 -27.01 34.73
C GLY A 214 -13.50 -28.19 35.71
N LYS A 215 -13.04 -29.34 35.19
CA LYS A 215 -13.07 -30.61 35.91
C LYS A 215 -12.23 -30.57 37.18
N GLU A 216 -11.00 -30.09 37.09
CA GLU A 216 -10.04 -30.08 38.21
C GLU A 216 -10.53 -29.22 39.38
N ILE A 217 -11.07 -28.02 39.09
CA ILE A 217 -11.61 -27.13 40.14
C ILE A 217 -12.94 -27.67 40.69
N GLY A 218 -13.78 -28.27 39.85
CA GLY A 218 -15.01 -28.93 40.28
C GLY A 218 -14.75 -30.08 41.24
N ASP A 219 -13.74 -30.90 40.97
CA ASP A 219 -13.32 -32.01 41.82
C ASP A 219 -12.84 -31.51 43.20
N LEU A 220 -12.11 -30.38 43.25
CA LEU A 220 -11.69 -29.74 44.51
C LEU A 220 -12.87 -29.25 45.35
N TRP A 221 -13.87 -28.63 44.74
CA TRP A 221 -15.09 -28.21 45.44
C TRP A 221 -15.88 -29.40 45.99
N HIS A 222 -15.95 -30.48 45.24
CA HIS A 222 -16.62 -31.70 45.68
C HIS A 222 -15.94 -32.29 46.92
N ALA A 223 -14.60 -32.42 46.89
CA ALA A 223 -13.83 -32.89 48.03
C ALA A 223 -13.99 -31.98 49.26
N LEU A 224 -13.98 -30.64 49.07
CA LEU A 224 -14.22 -29.69 50.15
C LEU A 224 -15.62 -29.83 50.76
N GLY A 225 -16.64 -30.10 49.95
CA GLY A 225 -18.00 -30.36 50.42
C GLY A 225 -18.10 -31.58 51.33
N VAL A 226 -17.41 -32.67 50.97
CA VAL A 226 -17.32 -33.88 51.80
C VAL A 226 -16.59 -33.58 53.11
N LEU A 227 -15.47 -32.87 53.05
CA LEU A 227 -14.69 -32.50 54.24
C LEU A 227 -15.49 -31.63 55.21
N LYS A 228 -16.22 -30.64 54.68
CA LYS A 228 -17.13 -29.78 55.47
C LYS A 228 -18.18 -30.61 56.20
N ALA A 229 -18.83 -31.55 55.51
CA ALA A 229 -19.85 -32.41 56.12
C ALA A 229 -19.28 -33.22 57.30
N HIS A 230 -18.06 -33.76 57.13
CA HIS A 230 -17.36 -34.46 58.23
C HIS A 230 -16.99 -33.52 59.38
N ALA A 231 -16.51 -32.31 59.10
CA ALA A 231 -16.16 -31.34 60.15
C ALA A 231 -17.38 -30.90 60.99
N VAL A 232 -18.52 -30.68 60.33
CA VAL A 232 -19.81 -30.40 60.99
C VAL A 232 -20.20 -31.55 61.92
N GLU A 233 -20.15 -32.78 61.42
CA GLU A 233 -20.49 -33.96 62.22
C GLU A 233 -19.60 -34.09 63.46
N VAL A 234 -18.29 -33.90 63.31
CA VAL A 234 -17.34 -33.96 64.43
C VAL A 234 -17.58 -32.84 65.45
N ASP A 235 -17.89 -31.62 65.01
CA ASP A 235 -18.23 -30.51 65.92
C ASP A 235 -19.54 -30.80 66.68
N HIS A 236 -20.57 -31.30 65.99
CA HIS A 236 -21.83 -31.73 66.61
C HIS A 236 -21.59 -32.78 67.69
N LEU A 237 -20.86 -33.85 67.36
CA LEU A 237 -20.53 -34.93 68.31
C LEU A 237 -19.71 -34.41 69.50
N SER A 238 -18.79 -33.47 69.27
CA SER A 238 -17.98 -32.85 70.34
C SER A 238 -18.83 -32.00 71.28
N ARG A 239 -19.75 -31.19 70.74
CA ARG A 239 -20.71 -30.41 71.54
C ARG A 239 -21.68 -31.30 72.33
N GLU A 240 -22.13 -32.41 71.76
CA GLU A 240 -22.97 -33.38 72.47
C GLU A 240 -22.23 -34.07 73.61
N LYS A 241 -20.96 -34.45 73.40
CA LYS A 241 -20.11 -35.01 74.46
C LYS A 241 -19.90 -34.01 75.60
N LEU A 242 -19.57 -32.75 75.29
CA LEU A 242 -19.43 -31.68 76.28
C LEU A 242 -20.71 -31.47 77.10
N LYS A 243 -21.89 -31.46 76.44
CA LYS A 243 -23.18 -31.38 77.14
C LYS A 243 -23.43 -32.58 78.05
N LYS A 244 -23.12 -33.80 77.60
CA LYS A 244 -23.24 -35.01 78.43
C LYS A 244 -22.32 -34.96 79.65
N GLU A 245 -21.06 -34.59 79.47
CA GLU A 245 -20.12 -34.45 80.59
C GLU A 245 -20.53 -33.36 81.58
N GLN A 246 -21.10 -32.23 81.11
CA GLN A 246 -21.64 -31.18 81.98
C GLN A 246 -22.85 -31.69 82.78
N SER A 247 -23.80 -32.37 82.15
CA SER A 247 -24.96 -32.95 82.85
C SER A 247 -24.55 -34.02 83.88
N LEU A 248 -23.50 -34.79 83.60
CA LEU A 248 -22.94 -35.77 84.53
C LEU A 248 -22.23 -35.11 85.71
N ARG A 249 -21.57 -33.96 85.51
CA ARG A 249 -20.96 -33.19 86.61
C ARG A 249 -21.99 -32.50 87.49
N GLU A 250 -23.08 -31.99 86.92
CA GLU A 250 -24.19 -31.43 87.70
C GLU A 250 -24.86 -32.51 88.57
N LEU A 251 -25.05 -33.73 88.04
CA LEU A 251 -25.59 -34.89 88.78
C LEU A 251 -24.68 -35.44 89.89
N VAL A 252 -23.40 -35.06 89.94
CA VAL A 252 -22.43 -35.50 90.95
C VAL A 252 -22.18 -34.43 92.03
N LEU A 253 -22.64 -33.19 91.80
CA LEU A 253 -22.49 -32.06 92.72
C LEU A 253 -23.79 -31.70 93.47
N ASP A 254 -24.92 -32.31 93.11
CA ASP A 254 -26.16 -32.39 93.92
C ASP A 254 -26.17 -33.69 94.76
#